data_AF-S8FG80-F1
#
_entry.id   AF-S8FG80-F1
#
_cell.length_a   1.000
_cell.length_b   1.000
_cell.length_c   1.000
_cell.angle_alpha   90.00
_cell.angle_beta   90.00
_cell.angle_gamma   90.00
#
_symmetry.space_group_name_H-M   'P 1'
#
loop_
_entity.id
_entity.type
_entity.pdbx_description
1 polymer ?
#
loop_
_entity_poly.entity_id
_entity_poly.type
_entity_poly.pdbx_seq_one_letter_code
_entity_poly.pdbx_strand_id
1 'polypeptide(L)'
;CEWEGGSCGVALDDISPAGIARHLRTHHFRNNWQARSRGRCSWGTGCRGDEMNFESMGKHVAQVHLGSTKRQCHQCGGTFARNDALLRHLREHC
;
A
#
# COMPACT_ATOMS: atom_id res chain seq x y z
N CYS A 1 -0.79 5.97 -11.55
CA CYS A 1 -1.68 5.49 -10.48
C CYS A 1 -2.81 4.67 -11.12
N GLU A 2 -3.08 3.44 -10.68
CA GLU A 2 -4.13 2.56 -11.25
C GLU A 2 -5.48 2.63 -10.50
N TRP A 3 -5.65 3.63 -9.64
CA TRP A 3 -6.95 3.86 -8.99
C TRP A 3 -8.04 4.09 -10.05
N GLU A 4 -9.22 3.49 -9.83
CA GLU A 4 -10.37 3.52 -10.75
C GLU A 4 -9.97 3.13 -12.18
N GLY A 5 -9.21 2.04 -12.31
CA GLY A 5 -8.77 1.50 -13.60
C GLY A 5 -7.73 2.36 -14.32
N GLY A 6 -6.99 3.21 -13.61
CA GLY A 6 -5.94 4.05 -14.20
C GLY A 6 -6.41 5.40 -14.73
N SER A 7 -7.65 5.78 -14.47
CA SER A 7 -8.22 7.07 -14.89
C SER A 7 -7.61 8.30 -14.18
N CYS A 8 -6.80 8.09 -13.14
CA CYS A 8 -6.17 9.15 -12.36
C CYS A 8 -5.28 10.10 -13.19
N GLY A 9 -4.49 9.56 -14.12
CA GLY A 9 -3.54 10.33 -14.94
C GLY A 9 -2.32 10.92 -14.20
N VAL A 10 -2.28 10.88 -12.87
CA VAL A 10 -1.17 11.43 -12.06
C VAL A 10 -0.10 10.35 -11.78
N ALA A 11 1.16 10.74 -11.92
CA ALA A 11 2.33 9.92 -11.60
C ALA A 11 2.40 9.66 -10.08
N LEU A 12 2.73 8.42 -9.72
CA LEU A 12 2.86 8.01 -8.32
C LEU A 12 4.34 7.74 -8.03
N ASP A 13 5.08 8.81 -7.77
CA ASP A 13 6.54 8.76 -7.63
C ASP A 13 6.98 8.27 -6.24
N ASP A 14 6.14 8.48 -5.23
CA ASP A 14 6.33 8.00 -3.87
C ASP A 14 5.41 6.80 -3.60
N ILE A 15 5.94 5.62 -3.89
CA ILE A 15 5.26 4.33 -3.68
C ILE A 15 5.37 3.84 -2.23
N SER A 16 5.85 4.66 -1.29
CA SER A 16 5.79 4.32 0.14
C SER A 16 4.33 4.35 0.64
N PRO A 17 3.99 3.63 1.72
CA PRO A 17 2.63 3.71 2.29
C PRO A 17 2.16 5.13 2.60
N ALA A 18 3.06 6.00 3.07
CA ALA A 18 2.76 7.39 3.37
C ALA A 18 2.56 8.23 2.11
N GLY A 19 3.41 8.03 1.09
CA GLY A 19 3.28 8.66 -0.23
C GLY A 19 1.96 8.33 -0.91
N ILE A 20 1.62 7.05 -0.93
CA ILE A 20 0.35 6.57 -1.49
C ILE A 20 -0.83 7.14 -0.71
N ALA A 21 -0.81 7.10 0.64
CA ALA A 21 -1.89 7.67 1.45
C ALA A 21 -2.09 9.17 1.15
N ARG A 22 -0.98 9.92 1.02
CA ARG A 22 -1.01 11.33 0.63
C ARG A 22 -1.61 11.52 -0.77
N HIS A 23 -1.18 10.73 -1.75
CA HIS A 23 -1.72 10.75 -3.12
C HIS A 23 -3.23 10.49 -3.14
N LEU A 24 -3.68 9.42 -2.47
CA LEU A 24 -5.09 9.05 -2.42
C LEU A 24 -5.91 10.18 -1.79
N ARG A 25 -5.44 10.72 -0.66
CA ARG A 25 -6.09 11.83 0.03
C ARG A 25 -6.28 13.06 -0.88
N THR A 26 -5.27 13.45 -1.65
CA THR A 26 -5.31 14.67 -2.45
C THR A 26 -6.04 14.48 -3.78
N HIS A 27 -5.80 13.37 -4.48
CA HIS A 27 -6.29 13.18 -5.85
C HIS A 27 -7.63 12.42 -5.94
N HIS A 28 -7.92 11.53 -4.99
CA HIS A 28 -9.13 10.69 -5.04
C HIS A 28 -10.16 11.03 -3.98
N PHE A 29 -9.73 11.55 -2.83
CA PHE A 29 -10.64 11.89 -1.73
C PHE A 29 -10.75 13.39 -1.46
N ARG A 30 -10.09 14.26 -2.24
CA ARG A 30 -10.14 15.74 -2.15
C ARG A 30 -10.10 16.27 -0.70
N ASN A 31 -9.24 15.69 0.14
CA ASN A 31 -9.12 15.97 1.58
C ASN A 31 -10.35 15.66 2.47
N ASN A 32 -11.40 15.00 1.97
CA ASN A 32 -12.46 14.39 2.79
C ASN A 32 -12.00 13.06 3.45
N TRP A 33 -10.70 12.95 3.66
CA TRP A 33 -10.03 11.80 4.25
C TRP A 33 -9.98 12.00 5.76
N GLN A 34 -11.03 11.54 6.44
CA GLN A 34 -11.06 11.53 7.90
C GLN A 34 -10.53 10.20 8.40
N ALA A 35 -9.84 10.19 9.54
CA ALA A 35 -9.22 8.97 10.09
C ALA A 35 -10.23 7.84 10.37
N ARG A 36 -11.49 8.20 10.68
CA ARG A 36 -12.57 7.26 10.93
C ARG A 36 -13.34 6.88 9.66
N SER A 37 -13.08 7.54 8.54
CA SER A 37 -13.69 7.19 7.27
C SER A 37 -13.14 5.84 6.80
N ARG A 38 -14.08 5.00 6.38
CA ARG A 38 -13.81 3.68 5.84
C ARG A 38 -14.22 3.66 4.38
N GLY A 39 -13.55 2.84 3.59
CA GLY A 39 -13.96 2.60 2.22
C GLY A 39 -13.23 1.44 1.60
N ARG A 40 -13.58 1.17 0.35
CA ARG A 40 -13.05 0.06 -0.43
C ARG A 40 -11.90 0.54 -1.31
N CYS A 41 -10.93 -0.34 -1.53
CA CYS A 41 -9.88 -0.10 -2.50
C CYS A 41 -10.44 -0.17 -3.92
N SER A 42 -10.23 0.88 -4.71
CA SER A 42 -10.62 0.93 -6.14
C SER A 42 -9.41 0.75 -7.06
N TRP A 43 -8.33 0.14 -6.58
CA TRP A 43 -7.12 -0.04 -7.38
C TRP A 43 -7.30 -1.16 -8.41
N GLY A 44 -7.00 -0.85 -9.67
CA GLY A 44 -7.14 -1.79 -10.79
C GLY A 44 -8.58 -2.27 -10.97
N THR A 45 -8.75 -3.41 -11.64
CA THR A 45 -10.04 -4.06 -11.83
C THR A 45 -10.23 -5.19 -10.82
N GLY A 46 -11.16 -5.02 -9.88
CA GLY A 46 -11.62 -6.11 -9.02
C GLY A 46 -10.78 -6.37 -7.77
N CYS A 47 -10.16 -5.35 -7.16
CA CYS A 47 -9.60 -5.50 -5.83
C CYS A 47 -10.70 -5.90 -4.83
N ARG A 48 -10.62 -7.14 -4.33
CA ARG A 48 -11.56 -7.71 -3.35
C ARG A 48 -11.25 -7.28 -1.91
N GLY A 49 -10.45 -6.23 -1.72
CA GLY A 49 -10.18 -5.69 -0.39
C GLY A 49 -11.49 -5.34 0.30
N ASP A 50 -11.70 -5.87 1.50
CA ASP A 50 -12.81 -5.49 2.36
C ASP A 50 -12.76 -4.01 2.73
N GLU A 51 -13.84 -3.52 3.30
CA GLU A 51 -13.91 -2.15 3.77
C GLU A 51 -12.86 -1.91 4.87
N MET A 52 -11.94 -0.98 4.62
CA MET A 52 -10.83 -0.66 5.52
C MET A 52 -10.81 0.82 5.87
N ASN A 53 -10.18 1.14 7.00
CA ASN A 53 -9.90 2.52 7.36
C ASN A 53 -9.00 3.15 6.30
N PHE A 54 -9.25 4.41 5.95
CA PHE A 54 -8.43 5.10 4.96
C PHE A 54 -6.94 5.16 5.36
N GLU A 55 -6.61 5.30 6.65
CA GLU A 55 -5.22 5.22 7.13
C GLU A 55 -4.51 3.92 6.70
N SER A 56 -5.23 2.81 6.60
CA SER A 56 -4.69 1.52 6.16
C SER A 56 -4.60 1.39 4.64
N MET A 57 -5.29 2.23 3.87
CA MET A 57 -5.38 2.13 2.40
C MET A 57 -4.01 2.28 1.73
N GLY A 58 -3.19 3.23 2.21
CA GLY A 58 -1.83 3.41 1.67
C GLY A 58 -0.95 2.17 1.86
N LYS A 59 -1.02 1.54 3.04
CA LYS A 59 -0.32 0.28 3.31
C LYS A 59 -0.86 -0.85 2.43
N HIS A 60 -2.19 -0.98 2.34
CA HIS A 60 -2.82 -2.00 1.50
C HIS A 60 -2.35 -1.92 0.04
N VAL A 61 -2.39 -0.73 -0.58
CA VAL A 61 -1.94 -0.53 -1.96
C VAL A 61 -0.45 -0.84 -2.12
N ALA A 62 0.39 -0.36 -1.20
CA ALA A 62 1.82 -0.62 -1.22
C ALA A 62 2.14 -2.12 -1.18
N GLN A 63 1.40 -2.90 -0.39
CA GLN A 63 1.63 -4.33 -0.21
C GLN A 63 1.03 -5.19 -1.32
N VAL A 64 -0.24 -4.97 -1.64
CA VAL A 64 -1.05 -5.86 -2.48
C VAL A 64 -0.87 -5.54 -3.95
N HIS A 65 -0.73 -4.26 -4.30
CA HIS A 65 -0.71 -3.84 -5.70
C HIS A 65 0.69 -3.47 -6.17
N LEU A 66 1.43 -2.66 -5.40
CA LEU A 66 2.74 -2.17 -5.83
C LEU A 66 3.89 -3.06 -5.37
N GLY A 67 3.68 -3.89 -4.35
CA GLY A 67 4.74 -4.70 -3.73
C GLY A 67 5.93 -3.89 -3.19
N SER A 68 5.77 -2.58 -3.00
CA SER A 68 6.85 -1.63 -2.69
C SER A 68 7.39 -1.79 -1.27
N THR A 69 6.66 -2.48 -0.40
CA THR A 69 7.09 -2.79 0.98
C THR A 69 7.83 -4.11 1.09
N LYS A 70 7.98 -4.87 0.00
CA LYS A 70 8.69 -6.15 0.02
C LYS A 70 10.15 -5.92 0.39
N ARG A 71 10.67 -6.77 1.27
CA ARG A 71 12.05 -6.73 1.74
C ARG A 71 12.68 -8.08 1.53
N GLN A 72 13.88 -8.08 0.97
CA GLN A 72 14.64 -9.30 0.76
C GLN A 72 15.65 -9.49 1.91
N CYS A 73 15.75 -10.72 2.41
CA CYS A 73 16.83 -11.13 3.29
C CYS A 73 18.12 -11.28 2.48
N HIS A 74 19.19 -10.60 2.89
CA HIS A 74 20.47 -10.68 2.18
C HIS A 74 21.23 -11.99 2.46
N GLN A 75 20.84 -12.78 3.47
CA GLN A 75 21.50 -14.06 3.79
C GLN A 75 20.89 -15.22 2.99
N CYS A 76 19.56 -15.36 3.03
CA CYS A 76 18.88 -16.49 2.38
C CYS A 76 18.12 -16.13 1.08
N GLY A 77 18.05 -14.83 0.73
CA GLY A 77 17.29 -14.36 -0.44
C GLY A 77 15.77 -14.35 -0.27
N GLY A 78 15.26 -14.79 0.89
CA GLY A 78 13.83 -14.83 1.20
C GLY A 78 13.17 -13.45 1.09
N THR A 79 11.99 -13.39 0.47
CA THR A 79 11.23 -12.13 0.30
C THR A 79 10.07 -12.06 1.29
N PHE A 80 10.02 -10.98 2.05
CA PHE A 80 9.03 -10.73 3.09
C PHE A 80 8.19 -9.52 2.72
N ALA A 81 6.88 -9.57 2.97
CA ALA A 81 5.97 -8.49 2.60
C ALA A 81 6.16 -7.20 3.43
N ARG A 82 6.86 -7.27 4.57
CA ARG A 82 7.06 -6.17 5.52
C ARG A 82 8.42 -6.25 6.22
N ASN A 83 8.89 -5.11 6.72
CA ASN A 83 10.18 -5.00 7.41
C ASN A 83 10.21 -5.71 8.78
N ASP A 84 9.12 -5.64 9.56
CA ASP A 84 9.01 -6.35 10.83
C ASP A 84 9.05 -7.87 10.65
N ALA A 85 8.42 -8.39 9.59
CA ALA A 85 8.51 -9.80 9.22
C ALA A 85 9.94 -10.22 8.85
N LEU A 86 10.65 -9.40 8.08
CA LEU A 86 12.08 -9.62 7.79
C LEU A 86 12.93 -9.57 9.07
N LEU A 87 12.75 -8.56 9.93
CA LEU A 87 13.52 -8.43 11.17
C LEU A 87 13.31 -9.61 12.11
N ARG A 88 12.08 -10.12 12.21
CA ARG A 88 11.79 -11.33 12.99
C ARG A 88 12.48 -12.54 12.36
N HIS A 89 12.38 -12.70 11.05
CA HIS A 89 13.09 -13.76 10.33
C HIS A 89 14.62 -13.71 10.54
N LEU A 90 15.24 -12.53 10.49
CA LEU A 90 16.67 -12.34 10.77
C LEU A 90 17.08 -12.68 12.21
N ARG A 91 16.15 -12.64 13.17
CA ARG A 91 16.42 -13.02 14.56
C ARG A 91 16.24 -14.52 14.83
N GLU A 92 15.32 -15.16 14.13
CA GLU A 92 14.82 -16.51 14.47
C GLU A 92 15.24 -17.59 13.47
N HIS A 93 15.46 -17.23 12.20
CA HIS A 93 15.52 -18.16 11.08
C HIS A 93 16.66 -17.89 10.09
N CYS A 94 17.56 -16.96 10.42
CA CYS A 94 18.73 -16.60 9.63
C CYS A 94 19.95 -16.41 10.52
#